data_AF-A0ABD0R564-F1
#
_entry.id   AF-A0ABD0R564-F1
#
_cell.length_a   1.000
_cell.length_b   1.000
_cell.length_c   1.000
_cell.angle_alpha   90.00
_cell.angle_beta   90.00
_cell.angle_gamma   90.00
#
_symmetry.space_group_name_H-M   'P 1'
#
loop_
_entity.id
_entity.type
_entity.pdbx_description
1 polymer ?
#
loop_
_entity_poly.entity_id
_entity_poly.type
_entity_poly.pdbx_seq_one_letter_code
_entity_poly.pdbx_strand_id
1 'polypeptide(L)' 'MDELQLFRGDTVLLKGKKRRETVCIVLSDDTCSDEKVRMNRVVRNNLRVRLGDVI' A
#
# COMPACT_ATOMS: atom_id res chain seq x y z
N MET A 1 -4.35 9.31 -5.55
CA MET A 1 -3.28 8.85 -6.47
C MET A 1 -2.60 10.04 -7.16
N ASP A 2 -3.38 11.03 -7.59
CA ASP A 2 -2.91 12.24 -8.28
C ASP A 2 -1.82 13.00 -7.52
N GLU A 3 -1.97 13.17 -6.20
CA GLU A 3 -0.97 13.86 -5.36
C GLU A 3 0.41 13.18 -5.40
N LEU A 4 0.42 11.84 -5.43
CA LEU A 4 1.64 11.03 -5.50
C LEU A 4 2.09 10.75 -6.93
N GLN A 5 1.41 11.34 -7.94
CA GLN A 5 1.68 11.13 -9.36
C GLN A 5 1.69 9.66 -9.78
N LEU A 6 0.86 8.84 -9.13
CA LEU A 6 0.71 7.42 -9.43
C LEU A 6 -0.43 7.20 -10.42
N PHE A 7 -0.21 6.31 -11.39
CA PHE A 7 -1.20 5.90 -12.36
C PHE A 7 -1.68 4.47 -12.08
N ARG A 8 -2.88 4.16 -12.59
CA ARG A 8 -3.44 2.82 -12.48
C ARG A 8 -2.53 1.80 -13.17
N GLY A 9 -2.08 0.79 -12.42
CA GLY A 9 -1.20 -0.25 -12.93
C GLY A 9 0.28 -0.02 -12.63
N ASP A 10 0.66 1.10 -12.03
CA ASP A 10 2.04 1.36 -11.66
C ASP A 10 2.56 0.36 -10.62
N THR A 11 3.84 0.03 -10.76
CA THR A 11 4.56 -0.82 -9.83
C THR A 11 5.11 0.05 -8.69
N VAL A 12 4.63 -0.17 -7.48
CA VAL A 12 4.99 0.61 -6.29
C VAL A 12 5.77 -0.22 -5.28
N LEU A 13 6.76 0.40 -4.63
CA LEU A 13 7.50 -0.19 -3.52
C LEU A 13 6.89 0.27 -2.20
N LEU A 14 6.36 -0.67 -1.42
CA LEU A 14 5.81 -0.41 -0.08
C LEU A 14 6.88 -0.73 0.97
N LYS A 15 7.04 0.16 1.96
CA LYS A 15 7.99 -0.01 3.07
C LYS A 15 7.21 -0.22 4.38
N GLY A 16 7.54 -1.31 5.06
CA GLY A 16 6.90 -1.73 6.30
C GLY A 16 7.84 -1.67 7.49
N LYS A 17 7.42 -2.30 8.59
CA LYS A 17 8.21 -2.38 9.82
C LYS A 17 9.40 -3.32 9.65
N LYS A 18 10.43 -3.14 10.48
CA LYS A 18 11.66 -3.97 10.48
C LYS A 18 12.33 -4.06 9.10
N ARG A 19 12.34 -2.94 8.36
CA ARG A 19 12.95 -2.83 7.02
C ARG A 19 12.40 -3.87 6.02
N ARG A 20 11.14 -4.27 6.19
CA ARG A 20 10.47 -5.15 5.24
C ARG A 20 9.92 -4.32 4.10
N GLU A 21 10.11 -4.80 2.89
CA GLU A 21 9.63 -4.14 1.68
C GLU A 21 8.87 -5.15 0.84
N THR A 22 7.89 -4.68 0.07
CA THR A 22 7.19 -5.50 -0.92
C THR A 22 6.81 -4.64 -2.11
N VAL A 23 6.89 -5.22 -3.30
CA VAL A 23 6.44 -4.57 -4.54
C VAL A 23 4.99 -4.96 -4.79
N CYS A 24 4.16 -4.00 -5.22
CA CYS A 24 2.74 -4.19 -5.52
C CYS A 24 2.32 -3.39 -6.76
N ILE A 25 1.14 -3.69 -7.30
CA ILE A 25 0.51 -2.90 -8.36
C ILE A 25 -0.57 -2.03 -7.71
N VAL A 26 -0.56 -0.72 -7.99
CA VAL A 26 -1.55 0.21 -7.46
C VAL A 26 -2.80 0.27 -8.35
N LEU A 27 -3.98 0.29 -7.71
CA LEU A 27 -5.28 0.39 -8.34
C LEU A 27 -6.12 1.46 -7.65
N SER A 28 -6.93 2.19 -8.40
CA SER A 28 -7.96 3.08 -7.85
C SER A 28 -9.08 2.29 -7.17
N ASP A 29 -9.55 2.82 -6.04
CA ASP A 29 -10.74 2.38 -5.32
C ASP A 29 -11.45 3.62 -4.73
N ASP A 30 -12.60 3.98 -5.31
CA ASP A 30 -13.37 5.18 -4.93
C ASP A 30 -14.01 5.06 -3.53
N THR A 31 -13.97 3.87 -2.91
CA THR A 31 -14.45 3.63 -1.55
C THR A 31 -13.34 3.72 -0.49
N CYS A 32 -12.10 3.99 -0.90
CA CYS A 32 -10.96 4.14 0.00
C CYS A 32 -10.78 5.63 0.35
N SER A 33 -10.60 5.92 1.65
CA SER A 33 -10.28 7.27 2.11
C SER A 33 -8.87 7.68 1.63
N ASP A 34 -8.66 8.96 1.33
CA ASP A 34 -7.40 9.48 0.77
C ASP A 34 -6.17 9.18 1.64
N GLU A 35 -6.36 9.11 2.97
CA GLU A 35 -5.31 8.82 3.95
C GLU A 35 -5.08 7.32 4.21
N LYS A 36 -5.77 6.43 3.49
CA LYS A 36 -5.73 4.97 3.72
C LYS A 36 -5.28 4.21 2.47
N VAL A 37 -4.75 3.02 2.72
CA VAL A 37 -4.39 2.05 1.67
C VAL A 37 -4.99 0.69 1.99
N ARG A 38 -5.66 0.07 1.01
CA ARG A 38 -6.16 -1.30 1.13
C ARG A 38 -5.12 -2.29 0.63
N MET A 39 -4.89 -3.32 1.42
CA MET A 39 -4.04 -4.45 1.04
C MET A 39 -4.52 -5.72 1.74
N ASN A 40 -4.29 -6.88 1.12
CA ASN A 40 -4.71 -8.16 1.66
C ASN A 40 -3.82 -8.61 2.85
N ARG A 41 -4.17 -9.72 3.48
CA ARG A 41 -3.41 -10.27 4.61
C ARG A 41 -1.98 -10.67 4.25
N VAL A 42 -1.75 -11.12 3.01
CA VAL A 42 -0.42 -11.56 2.54
C VAL A 42 0.53 -10.37 2.49
N VAL A 43 0.12 -9.26 1.87
CA VAL A 43 0.91 -8.02 1.77
C VAL A 43 1.23 -7.47 3.17
N ARG A 44 0.25 -7.45 4.08
CA ARG A 44 0.48 -7.01 5.48
C ARG A 44 1.49 -7.90 6.21
N ASN A 45 1.40 -9.22 6.03
CA ASN A 45 2.33 -10.17 6.63
C ASN A 45 3.77 -9.97 6.10
N ASN A 46 3.92 -9.70 4.79
CA ASN A 46 5.21 -9.40 4.18
C ASN A 46 5.83 -8.13 4.78
N LEU A 47 5.02 -7.08 4.94
CA LEU A 47 5.42 -5.79 5.51
C LEU A 47 5.51 -5.76 7.05
N ARG A 48 5.09 -6.83 7.74
CA ARG A 48 5.05 -6.95 9.21
C ARG A 48 4.21 -5.85 9.88
N VAL A 49 3.06 -5.53 9.28
CA VAL A 49 2.11 -4.51 9.77
C VAL A 49 0.75 -5.11 10.13
N ARG A 50 -0.01 -4.39 10.95
CA ARG A 50 -1.41 -4.69 11.32
C ARG A 50 -2.36 -3.65 10.73
N LEU A 51 -3.67 -3.86 10.87
CA LEU A 51 -4.65 -2.84 10.49
C LEU A 51 -4.45 -1.60 11.37
N GLY A 52 -4.43 -0.42 10.76
CA GLY A 52 -4.19 0.86 11.43
C GLY A 52 -2.71 1.25 11.59
N ASP A 53 -1.77 0.37 11.25
CA ASP A 53 -0.36 0.75 11.14
C ASP A 53 -0.12 1.61 9.88
N VAL A 54 0.84 2.53 9.97
CA VAL A 54 1.30 3.36 8.84
C VAL A 54 2.38 2.63 8.05
N ILE A 55 2.35 2.80 6.73
CA ILE A 55 3.36 2.36 5.76
C ILE A 55 3.67 3.47 4.77
#